data_AF-A0A254NEU2-F1
#
_entry.id   AF-A0A254NEU2-F1
#
_cell.length_a   1.000
_cell.length_b   1.000
_cell.length_c   1.000
_cell.angle_alpha   90.00
_cell.angle_beta   90.00
_cell.angle_gamma   90.00
#
_symmetry.space_group_name_H-M   'P 1'
#
loop_
_entity.id
_entity.type
_entity.pdbx_description
1 polymer ?
#
loop_
_entity_poly.entity_id
_entity_poly.type
_entity_poly.pdbx_seq_one_letter_code
_entity_poly.pdbx_strand_id
1 'polypeptide(L)'
;MCWVGVVSAATVNVSSSSNRVSVGQVVTLTFAVSGLHQGGVGSLAGFDLDLQYDNSLLSFQSFGFLDAATGANALDLPEVGSLGFFGDAAAAGGIVDAFGLSGNSAAVLDAQQPDGFDFLTLSFVALQASSGTALAIDLADPLLTFSDANGRPITMDFGSARALLIIDPQGGGGENTVPEPGAPALALAALAGAGWARRRSGRQRRAALALSLALAAPLASQAQTKADTPAQPTPIDVRVVEVAGTRAKVRAEDGREFWVSVGPALTPDKVGQRLRGEAVPKGDVIKVNAPTFSAT
;
A
#
# COMPACT_ATOMS: atom_id res chain seq x y z
N MET A 1 -4.15 -30.41 42.81
CA MET A 1 -2.99 -30.20 41.93
C MET A 1 -3.35 -29.05 41.00
N CYS A 2 -2.95 -27.82 41.32
CA CYS A 2 -3.09 -26.70 40.38
C CYS A 2 -2.00 -26.86 39.33
N TRP A 3 -2.39 -27.16 38.09
CA TRP A 3 -1.51 -26.95 36.96
C TRP A 3 -1.27 -25.45 36.85
N VAL A 4 -0.04 -25.02 37.07
CA VAL A 4 0.40 -23.69 36.64
C VAL A 4 0.51 -23.78 35.13
N GLY A 5 -0.59 -23.50 34.43
CA GLY A 5 -0.59 -23.39 32.98
C GLY A 5 0.36 -22.27 32.58
N VAL A 6 1.24 -22.56 31.62
CA VAL A 6 2.07 -21.53 30.99
C VAL A 6 1.11 -20.66 30.18
N VAL A 7 0.87 -19.42 30.62
CA VAL A 7 0.10 -18.46 29.84
C VAL A 7 1.00 -18.02 28.69
N SER A 8 0.65 -18.40 27.46
CA SER A 8 1.30 -17.87 26.27
C SER A 8 0.87 -16.41 26.12
N ALA A 9 1.82 -15.50 25.89
CA ALA A 9 1.48 -14.14 25.49
C ALA A 9 0.81 -14.15 24.12
N ALA A 10 -0.05 -13.17 23.88
CA ALA A 10 -0.62 -12.94 22.56
C ALA A 10 0.48 -12.40 21.66
N THR A 11 0.46 -12.75 20.38
CA THR A 11 1.51 -12.39 19.43
C THR A 11 0.99 -11.43 18.38
N VAL A 12 1.74 -10.36 18.10
CA VAL A 12 1.54 -9.49 16.95
C VAL A 12 2.51 -9.84 15.84
N ASN A 13 2.01 -9.91 14.61
CA ASN A 13 2.81 -10.12 13.40
C ASN A 13 2.50 -9.06 12.36
N VAL A 14 3.54 -8.44 11.83
CA VAL A 14 3.48 -7.59 10.64
C VAL A 14 3.91 -8.40 9.43
N SER A 15 3.08 -8.37 8.39
CA SER A 15 3.37 -8.96 7.09
C SER A 15 3.11 -7.94 5.98
N SER A 16 3.72 -8.16 4.82
CA SER A 16 3.48 -7.34 3.62
C SER A 16 2.85 -8.20 2.53
N SER A 17 1.97 -7.59 1.72
CA SER A 17 1.36 -8.24 0.55
C SER A 17 2.39 -8.69 -0.48
N SER A 18 3.56 -8.02 -0.52
CA SER A 18 4.72 -8.42 -1.30
C SER A 18 5.99 -7.88 -0.64
N ASN A 19 7.08 -8.64 -0.73
CA ASN A 19 8.43 -8.18 -0.36
C ASN A 19 9.16 -7.44 -1.50
N ARG A 20 8.52 -7.32 -2.66
CA ARG A 20 9.03 -6.62 -3.84
C ARG A 20 7.91 -5.94 -4.61
N VAL A 21 8.03 -4.64 -4.83
CA VAL A 21 7.10 -3.86 -5.65
C VAL A 21 7.87 -2.99 -6.61
N SER A 22 7.19 -2.44 -7.61
CA SER A 22 7.77 -1.42 -8.49
C SER A 22 7.39 -0.02 -8.02
N VAL A 23 8.17 1.00 -8.41
CA VAL A 23 7.75 2.41 -8.26
C VAL A 23 6.35 2.60 -8.85
N GLY A 24 5.47 3.28 -8.10
CA GLY A 24 4.07 3.52 -8.41
C GLY A 24 3.09 2.44 -7.91
N GLN A 25 3.58 1.24 -7.54
CA GLN A 25 2.71 0.19 -7.02
C GLN A 25 2.40 0.36 -5.54
N VAL A 26 1.27 -0.22 -5.12
CA VAL A 26 0.84 -0.27 -3.73
C VAL A 26 1.40 -1.53 -3.06
N VAL A 27 1.94 -1.37 -1.85
CA VAL A 27 2.19 -2.46 -0.90
C VAL A 27 1.22 -2.28 0.27
N THR A 28 0.62 -3.37 0.73
CA THR A 28 -0.23 -3.37 1.93
C THR A 28 0.50 -4.10 3.03
N LEU A 29 0.55 -3.50 4.21
CA LEU A 29 0.94 -4.15 5.44
C LEU A 29 -0.30 -4.63 6.17
N THR A 30 -0.22 -5.84 6.72
CA THR A 30 -1.25 -6.44 7.55
C THR A 30 -0.67 -6.74 8.92
N PHE A 31 -1.37 -6.28 9.95
CA PHE A 31 -1.06 -6.51 11.35
C PHE A 31 -2.07 -7.51 11.89
N ALA A 32 -1.56 -8.68 12.26
CA ALA A 32 -2.35 -9.78 12.79
C ALA A 32 -2.03 -9.98 14.27
N VAL A 33 -3.05 -10.24 15.07
CA VAL A 33 -2.92 -10.71 16.45
C VAL A 33 -3.29 -12.19 16.51
N SER A 34 -2.65 -12.94 17.40
CA SER A 34 -3.00 -14.32 17.70
C SER A 34 -2.73 -14.69 19.16
N GLY A 35 -3.30 -15.79 19.64
CA GLY A 35 -3.12 -16.23 21.03
C GLY A 35 -4.03 -15.52 22.03
N LEU A 36 -5.11 -14.91 21.54
CA LEU A 36 -6.26 -14.51 22.35
C LEU A 36 -7.09 -15.78 22.71
N HIS A 37 -7.91 -15.75 23.76
CA HIS A 37 -8.54 -16.92 24.45
C HIS A 37 -9.18 -18.03 23.57
N GLN A 38 -9.30 -19.31 24.00
CA GLN A 38 -9.16 -19.89 25.37
C GLN A 38 -7.88 -20.71 25.61
N GLY A 39 -7.11 -20.25 26.61
CA GLY A 39 -5.78 -20.75 27.02
C GLY A 39 -4.70 -19.65 27.02
N GLY A 40 -4.94 -18.54 26.30
CA GLY A 40 -4.08 -17.36 26.18
C GLY A 40 -4.54 -16.13 26.98
N VAL A 41 -4.18 -14.93 26.52
CA VAL A 41 -4.44 -13.61 27.17
C VAL A 41 -5.79 -13.02 26.74
N GLY A 42 -6.31 -12.06 27.53
CA GLY A 42 -7.58 -11.31 27.35
C GLY A 42 -7.99 -11.04 25.91
N SER A 43 -9.29 -10.87 25.61
CA SER A 43 -9.67 -10.30 24.32
C SER A 43 -9.10 -8.89 24.14
N LEU A 44 -8.67 -8.59 22.92
CA LEU A 44 -8.16 -7.27 22.52
C LEU A 44 -9.34 -6.31 22.36
N ALA A 45 -9.31 -5.18 23.06
CA ALA A 45 -10.29 -4.12 22.90
C ALA A 45 -9.68 -2.83 22.35
N GLY A 46 -8.40 -2.57 22.59
CA GLY A 46 -7.77 -1.38 22.05
C GLY A 46 -6.28 -1.56 21.76
N PHE A 47 -5.78 -0.78 20.81
CA PHE A 47 -4.37 -0.69 20.49
C PHE A 47 -3.98 0.74 20.12
N ASP A 48 -2.72 1.07 20.33
CA ASP A 48 -2.03 2.29 19.90
C ASP A 48 -0.63 1.87 19.46
N LEU A 49 -0.22 2.23 18.23
CA LEU A 49 1.09 1.90 17.70
C LEU A 49 1.58 2.92 16.68
N ASP A 50 2.89 3.12 16.69
CA ASP A 50 3.61 3.84 15.65
C ASP A 50 4.29 2.87 14.67
N LEU A 51 4.12 3.10 13.38
CA LEU A 51 4.86 2.43 12.31
C LEU A 51 5.85 3.40 11.65
N GLN A 52 7.13 3.11 11.77
CA GLN A 52 8.21 3.83 11.10
C GLN A 52 8.39 3.34 9.66
N TYR A 53 8.56 4.26 8.71
CA TYR A 53 8.86 4.00 7.31
C TYR A 53 9.67 5.15 6.68
N ASP A 54 10.39 4.86 5.58
CA ASP A 54 11.07 5.89 4.81
C ASP A 54 10.09 6.63 3.88
N ASN A 55 9.70 7.85 4.26
CA ASN A 55 8.76 8.67 3.50
C ASN A 55 9.32 9.29 2.22
N SER A 56 10.62 9.13 1.95
CA SER A 56 11.20 9.44 0.63
C SER A 56 10.99 8.30 -0.36
N LEU A 57 10.83 7.06 0.14
CA LEU A 57 10.66 5.85 -0.67
C LEU A 57 9.20 5.42 -0.79
N LEU A 58 8.37 5.70 0.22
CA LEU A 58 6.98 5.27 0.32
C LEU A 58 6.08 6.43 0.69
N SER A 59 4.82 6.40 0.25
CA SER A 59 3.78 7.34 0.65
C SER A 59 2.59 6.58 1.21
N PHE A 60 2.23 6.87 2.46
CA PHE A 60 1.00 6.35 3.07
C PHE A 60 -0.24 6.79 2.27
N GLN A 61 -1.14 5.84 1.98
CA GLN A 61 -2.37 6.08 1.22
C GLN A 61 -3.63 5.93 2.06
N SER A 62 -3.74 4.83 2.80
CA SER A 62 -4.97 4.44 3.46
C SER A 62 -4.73 3.43 4.58
N PHE A 63 -5.73 3.26 5.43
CA PHE A 63 -5.79 2.25 6.46
C PHE A 63 -7.15 1.53 6.47
N GLY A 64 -7.23 0.40 7.17
CA GLY A 64 -8.47 -0.34 7.42
C GLY A 64 -8.34 -1.30 8.60
N PHE A 65 -9.47 -1.67 9.19
CA PHE A 65 -9.54 -2.53 10.40
C PHE A 65 -10.35 -3.81 10.16
N LEU A 66 -10.49 -4.19 8.88
CA LEU A 66 -11.19 -5.42 8.52
C LEU A 66 -10.18 -6.55 8.44
N ASP A 67 -10.55 -7.68 9.04
CA ASP A 67 -9.85 -8.94 8.86
C ASP A 67 -9.98 -9.39 7.40
N ALA A 68 -8.85 -9.70 6.74
CA ALA A 68 -8.86 -10.01 5.31
C ALA A 68 -9.55 -11.33 4.99
N ALA A 69 -9.58 -12.29 5.92
CA ALA A 69 -10.18 -13.60 5.73
C ALA A 69 -11.70 -13.57 5.86
N THR A 70 -12.22 -12.75 6.78
CA THR A 70 -13.65 -12.70 7.12
C THR A 70 -14.36 -11.46 6.56
N GLY A 71 -13.62 -10.40 6.25
CA GLY A 71 -14.16 -9.09 5.89
C GLY A 71 -14.85 -8.35 7.03
N ALA A 72 -14.68 -8.82 8.28
CA ALA A 72 -15.29 -8.25 9.47
C ALA A 72 -14.25 -7.56 10.36
N ASN A 73 -14.68 -6.58 11.16
CA ASN A 73 -13.84 -5.99 12.20
C ASN A 73 -14.07 -6.74 13.51
N ALA A 74 -13.07 -7.48 14.00
CA ALA A 74 -13.17 -8.23 15.25
C ALA A 74 -13.13 -7.34 16.51
N LEU A 75 -13.00 -6.02 16.34
CA LEU A 75 -13.16 -4.98 17.37
C LEU A 75 -14.50 -4.23 17.25
N ASP A 76 -15.35 -4.57 16.28
CA ASP A 76 -16.69 -3.99 16.09
C ASP A 76 -17.75 -5.10 16.03
N LEU A 77 -17.97 -5.76 17.16
CA LEU A 77 -18.88 -6.90 17.24
C LEU A 77 -20.33 -6.43 17.45
N PRO A 78 -21.33 -7.13 16.90
CA PRO A 78 -22.73 -6.77 17.12
C PRO A 78 -23.11 -6.85 18.60
N GLU A 79 -23.42 -5.70 19.20
CA GLU A 79 -23.88 -5.61 20.60
C GLU A 79 -24.85 -4.44 20.78
N VAL A 80 -25.98 -4.72 21.44
CA VAL A 80 -26.98 -3.70 21.75
C VAL A 80 -26.41 -2.73 22.78
N GLY A 81 -26.35 -1.45 22.43
CA GLY A 81 -25.83 -0.40 23.32
C GLY A 81 -24.30 -0.25 23.31
N SER A 82 -23.59 -0.98 22.43
CA SER A 82 -22.17 -0.73 22.17
C SER A 82 -21.96 0.68 21.60
N LEU A 83 -20.80 1.26 21.92
CA LEU A 83 -20.35 2.52 21.30
C LEU A 83 -19.80 2.32 19.87
N GLY A 84 -19.79 1.07 19.38
CA GLY A 84 -19.17 0.68 18.12
C GLY A 84 -17.65 0.76 18.18
N PHE A 85 -17.00 0.62 17.04
CA PHE A 85 -15.55 0.79 16.93
C PHE A 85 -15.15 2.22 16.53
N PHE A 86 -14.08 2.71 17.15
CA PHE A 86 -13.43 3.97 16.78
C PHE A 86 -11.94 3.73 16.52
N GLY A 87 -11.43 4.20 15.39
CA GLY A 87 -10.01 4.08 15.06
C GLY A 87 -9.63 5.06 13.96
N ASP A 88 -8.34 5.39 13.91
CA ASP A 88 -7.76 6.28 12.91
C ASP A 88 -6.31 5.88 12.63
N ALA A 89 -5.78 6.35 11.50
CA ALA A 89 -4.35 6.32 11.25
C ALA A 89 -3.90 7.55 10.45
N ALA A 90 -2.86 8.22 10.93
CA ALA A 90 -2.33 9.44 10.34
C ALA A 90 -0.82 9.32 10.11
N ALA A 91 -0.36 9.83 8.96
CA ALA A 91 1.05 9.82 8.61
C ALA A 91 1.69 11.20 8.75
N ALA A 92 2.80 11.30 9.49
CA ALA A 92 3.62 12.49 9.58
C ALA A 92 5.10 12.11 9.73
N GLY A 93 5.99 12.72 8.93
CA GLY A 93 7.43 12.60 9.14
C GLY A 93 8.04 11.20 9.02
N GLY A 94 7.42 10.27 8.28
CA GLY A 94 7.89 8.88 8.19
C GLY A 94 7.38 7.99 9.33
N ILE A 95 6.40 8.46 10.10
CA ILE A 95 5.67 7.68 11.09
C ILE A 95 4.21 7.62 10.67
N VAL A 96 3.58 6.46 10.78
CA VAL A 96 2.13 6.31 10.82
C VAL A 96 1.74 6.02 12.26
N ASP A 97 1.04 6.96 12.89
CA ASP A 97 0.38 6.79 14.18
C ASP A 97 -0.99 6.16 13.90
N ALA A 98 -1.26 4.99 14.48
CA ALA A 98 -2.49 4.24 14.28
C ALA A 98 -3.03 3.69 15.60
N PHE A 99 -4.32 3.92 15.84
CA PHE A 99 -5.00 3.41 17.02
C PHE A 99 -6.38 2.85 16.67
N GLY A 100 -6.89 1.99 17.55
CA GLY A 100 -8.24 1.45 17.48
C GLY A 100 -8.78 1.15 18.87
N LEU A 101 -10.07 1.37 19.07
CA LEU A 101 -10.78 1.14 20.32
C LEU A 101 -12.17 0.56 20.05
N SER A 102 -12.43 -0.61 20.63
CA SER A 102 -13.73 -1.26 20.66
C SER A 102 -14.60 -0.66 21.75
N GLY A 103 -15.84 -0.33 21.40
CA GLY A 103 -16.91 0.00 22.34
C GLY A 103 -17.67 -1.21 22.87
N ASN A 104 -17.26 -2.43 22.52
CA ASN A 104 -17.92 -3.65 22.98
C ASN A 104 -17.58 -3.96 24.44
N SER A 105 -18.52 -4.62 25.14
CA SER A 105 -18.25 -5.10 26.49
C SER A 105 -17.25 -6.25 26.50
N ALA A 106 -16.54 -6.41 27.63
CA ALA A 106 -15.65 -7.55 27.85
C ALA A 106 -16.34 -8.88 27.58
N ALA A 107 -17.60 -9.04 28.04
CA ALA A 107 -18.35 -10.28 27.86
C ALA A 107 -18.60 -10.62 26.38
N VAL A 108 -18.83 -9.63 25.52
CA VAL A 108 -19.01 -9.85 24.07
C VAL A 108 -17.68 -10.17 23.41
N LEU A 109 -16.64 -9.39 23.71
CA LEU A 109 -15.30 -9.62 23.17
C LEU A 109 -14.75 -10.98 23.58
N ASP A 110 -14.88 -11.39 24.84
CA ASP A 110 -14.43 -12.68 25.35
C ASP A 110 -15.21 -13.87 24.73
N ALA A 111 -16.45 -13.65 24.30
CA ALA A 111 -17.32 -14.70 23.77
C ALA A 111 -17.25 -14.86 22.26
N GLN A 112 -16.91 -13.79 21.53
CA GLN A 112 -17.10 -13.74 20.07
C GLN A 112 -15.84 -13.32 19.30
N GLN A 113 -14.85 -12.71 19.96
CA GLN A 113 -13.59 -12.40 19.28
C GLN A 113 -12.82 -13.69 19.02
N PRO A 114 -12.34 -13.93 17.78
CA PRO A 114 -11.54 -15.11 17.49
C PRO A 114 -10.15 -15.03 18.15
N ASP A 115 -9.54 -16.20 18.39
CA ASP A 115 -8.19 -16.33 18.97
C ASP A 115 -7.09 -15.56 18.21
N GLY A 116 -7.35 -15.24 16.92
CA GLY A 116 -6.51 -14.36 16.11
C GLY A 116 -7.23 -13.82 14.88
N PHE A 117 -6.81 -12.65 14.42
CA PHE A 117 -7.40 -11.88 13.32
C PHE A 117 -6.48 -10.75 12.87
N ASP A 118 -6.71 -10.22 11.66
CA ASP A 118 -6.09 -8.95 11.26
C ASP A 118 -6.83 -7.77 11.90
N PHE A 119 -6.12 -6.93 12.63
CA PHE A 119 -6.72 -5.79 13.33
C PHE A 119 -6.39 -4.44 12.68
N LEU A 120 -5.35 -4.39 11.86
CA LEU A 120 -4.95 -3.18 11.14
C LEU A 120 -4.34 -3.55 9.78
N THR A 121 -4.69 -2.78 8.76
CA THR A 121 -4.05 -2.78 7.45
C THR A 121 -3.63 -1.37 7.09
N LEU A 122 -2.41 -1.21 6.55
CA LEU A 122 -1.86 0.07 6.11
C LEU A 122 -1.35 -0.07 4.68
N SER A 123 -1.75 0.82 3.78
CA SER A 123 -1.33 0.77 2.37
C SER A 123 -0.40 1.92 2.03
N PHE A 124 0.65 1.62 1.27
CA PHE A 124 1.68 2.57 0.85
C PHE A 124 1.89 2.48 -0.66
N VAL A 125 2.07 3.61 -1.32
CA VAL A 125 2.57 3.66 -2.71
C VAL A 125 4.08 3.83 -2.70
N ALA A 126 4.78 3.03 -3.51
CA ALA A 126 6.20 3.19 -3.74
C ALA A 126 6.50 4.43 -4.59
N LEU A 127 7.32 5.35 -4.06
CA LEU A 127 7.69 6.60 -4.70
C LEU A 127 9.01 6.51 -5.46
N GLN A 128 9.97 5.77 -4.91
CA GLN A 128 11.33 5.72 -5.42
C GLN A 128 11.93 4.33 -5.27
N ALA A 129 12.74 3.93 -6.26
CA ALA A 129 13.45 2.66 -6.25
C ALA A 129 14.40 2.56 -5.05
N SER A 130 14.47 1.37 -4.47
CA SER A 130 15.37 1.05 -3.38
C SER A 130 15.72 -0.43 -3.41
N SER A 131 17.00 -0.75 -3.18
CA SER A 131 17.46 -2.13 -3.00
C SER A 131 17.00 -2.74 -1.68
N GLY A 132 16.41 -1.94 -0.79
CA GLY A 132 15.82 -2.39 0.46
C GLY A 132 15.34 -1.22 1.31
N THR A 133 14.11 -1.31 1.81
CA THR A 133 13.57 -0.48 2.87
C THR A 133 12.81 -1.35 3.87
N ALA A 134 12.58 -0.83 5.07
CA ALA A 134 11.84 -1.51 6.12
C ALA A 134 10.68 -0.63 6.58
N LEU A 135 9.55 -1.28 6.87
CA LEU A 135 8.47 -0.71 7.64
C LEU A 135 8.44 -1.46 8.98
N ALA A 136 8.55 -0.76 10.11
CA ALA A 136 8.74 -1.39 11.41
C ALA A 136 7.93 -0.71 12.51
N ILE A 137 7.32 -1.51 13.39
CA ILE A 137 6.68 -0.99 14.60
C ILE A 137 7.75 -0.33 15.46
N ASP A 138 7.47 0.86 15.97
CA ASP A 138 8.33 1.51 16.95
C ASP A 138 8.18 0.83 18.32
N LEU A 139 8.99 -0.19 18.56
CA LEU A 139 9.01 -0.89 19.85
C LEU A 139 9.61 -0.04 20.99
N ALA A 140 10.17 1.14 20.68
CA ALA A 140 10.67 2.07 21.67
C ALA A 140 9.66 3.17 22.01
N ASP A 141 8.51 3.22 21.33
CA ASP A 141 7.44 4.16 21.63
C ASP A 141 6.85 3.87 23.03
N PRO A 142 6.88 4.82 23.97
CA PRO A 142 6.28 4.66 25.29
C PRO A 142 4.74 4.59 25.27
N LEU A 143 4.09 4.96 24.15
CA LEU A 143 2.64 4.90 23.98
C LEU A 143 2.17 3.60 23.31
N LEU A 144 3.08 2.79 22.77
CA LEU A 144 2.77 1.47 22.23
C LEU A 144 1.97 0.66 23.25
N THR A 145 0.70 0.41 22.95
CA THR A 145 -0.22 -0.22 23.88
C THR A 145 -1.15 -1.20 23.20
N PHE A 146 -1.49 -2.23 23.94
CA PHE A 146 -2.57 -3.15 23.63
C PHE A 146 -3.34 -3.35 24.92
N SER A 147 -4.66 -3.32 24.87
CA SER A 147 -5.49 -3.34 26.08
C SER A 147 -6.73 -4.21 25.92
N ASP A 148 -7.17 -4.76 27.05
CA ASP A 148 -8.45 -5.46 27.15
C ASP A 148 -9.62 -4.47 27.30
N ALA A 149 -10.85 -5.01 27.30
CA ALA A 149 -12.07 -4.21 27.40
C ALA A 149 -12.24 -3.46 28.74
N ASN A 150 -11.41 -3.77 29.74
CA ASN A 150 -11.37 -3.08 31.02
C ASN A 150 -10.23 -2.04 31.08
N GLY A 151 -9.54 -1.78 29.96
CA GLY A 151 -8.40 -0.88 29.86
C GLY A 151 -7.13 -1.41 30.52
N ARG A 152 -7.03 -2.73 30.76
CA ARG A 152 -5.80 -3.33 31.30
C ARG A 152 -4.84 -3.65 30.16
N PRO A 153 -3.54 -3.34 30.31
CA PRO A 153 -2.58 -3.64 29.27
C PRO A 153 -2.44 -5.15 29.05
N ILE A 154 -2.35 -5.55 27.79
CA ILE A 154 -2.03 -6.90 27.33
C ILE A 154 -0.57 -6.90 26.90
N THR A 155 0.24 -7.76 27.53
CA THR A 155 1.61 -7.98 27.06
C THR A 155 1.57 -8.73 25.74
N MET A 156 2.11 -8.11 24.69
CA MET A 156 2.26 -8.71 23.38
C MET A 156 3.69 -9.18 23.14
N ASP A 157 3.84 -10.38 22.61
CA ASP A 157 5.06 -10.80 21.93
C ASP A 157 5.01 -10.38 20.46
N PHE A 158 6.17 -10.12 19.86
CA PHE A 158 6.26 -9.76 18.44
C PHE A 158 6.96 -10.88 17.67
N GLY A 159 6.18 -11.68 16.94
CA GLY A 159 6.72 -12.69 16.03
C GLY A 159 7.41 -12.04 14.84
N SER A 160 6.85 -10.92 14.36
CA SER A 160 7.45 -10.03 13.39
C SER A 160 7.01 -8.59 13.66
N ALA A 161 7.96 -7.72 13.98
CA ALA A 161 7.72 -6.28 14.15
C ALA A 161 8.09 -5.46 12.89
N ARG A 162 8.46 -6.11 11.78
CA ARG A 162 8.90 -5.41 10.56
C ARG A 162 8.60 -6.18 9.27
N ALA A 163 8.35 -5.43 8.21
CA ALA A 163 8.30 -5.93 6.84
C ALA A 163 9.45 -5.32 6.03
N LEU A 164 10.16 -6.18 5.27
CA LEU A 164 11.21 -5.76 4.36
C LEU A 164 10.66 -5.65 2.94
N LEU A 165 11.06 -4.61 2.22
CA LEU A 165 10.56 -4.32 0.89
C LEU A 165 11.69 -3.89 -0.05
N ILE A 166 11.71 -4.48 -1.24
CA ILE A 166 12.51 -4.02 -2.38
C ILE A 166 11.61 -3.22 -3.31
N ILE A 167 12.07 -2.06 -3.78
CA ILE A 167 11.33 -1.23 -4.73
C ILE A 167 12.11 -1.17 -6.04
N ASP A 168 11.60 -1.82 -7.07
CA ASP A 168 12.20 -1.85 -8.39
C ASP A 168 11.92 -0.56 -9.18
N PRO A 169 12.89 -0.06 -9.96
CA PRO A 169 12.77 1.21 -10.69
C PRO A 169 11.78 1.20 -11.86
N GLN A 170 11.21 0.06 -12.23
CA GLN A 170 10.27 -0.05 -13.35
C GLN A 170 9.02 -0.81 -12.94
N GLY A 171 7.84 -0.26 -13.27
CA GLY A 171 6.47 -0.81 -13.09
C GLY A 171 6.16 -2.15 -13.76
N GLY A 172 7.15 -3.03 -13.94
CA GLY A 172 7.03 -4.33 -14.58
C GLY A 172 7.39 -5.43 -13.59
N GLY A 173 6.37 -6.00 -12.94
CA GLY A 173 6.54 -7.27 -12.25
C GLY A 173 7.07 -8.32 -13.22
N GLY A 174 8.28 -8.82 -12.96
CA GLY A 174 8.88 -9.91 -13.71
C GLY A 174 9.56 -9.50 -15.02
N GLU A 175 10.83 -9.90 -15.14
CA GLU A 175 11.49 -10.16 -16.43
C GLU A 175 11.69 -9.01 -17.43
N ASN A 176 11.71 -7.75 -17.00
CA ASN A 176 12.48 -6.75 -17.77
C ASN A 176 13.98 -6.92 -17.49
N THR A 177 14.52 -8.08 -17.88
CA THR A 177 15.90 -8.07 -18.36
C THR A 177 15.87 -7.12 -19.55
N VAL A 178 16.37 -5.90 -19.35
CA VAL A 178 16.78 -5.08 -20.49
C VAL A 178 17.62 -6.02 -21.35
N PRO A 179 17.23 -6.36 -22.59
CA PRO A 179 18.07 -7.18 -23.43
C PRO A 179 19.40 -6.46 -23.47
N GLU A 180 20.46 -7.07 -22.92
CA GLU A 180 21.78 -6.46 -22.96
C GLU A 180 22.01 -6.03 -24.40
N PRO A 181 22.26 -4.74 -24.69
CA PRO A 181 22.26 -4.22 -26.05
C PRO A 181 23.34 -4.94 -26.83
N GLY A 182 22.96 -6.00 -27.54
CA GLY A 182 23.79 -7.08 -28.07
C GLY A 182 25.28 -6.98 -27.79
N ALA A 183 25.72 -6.94 -26.52
CA ALA A 183 27.14 -6.87 -26.19
C ALA A 183 27.93 -8.02 -26.85
N PRO A 184 27.40 -9.27 -26.90
CA PRO A 184 28.03 -10.32 -27.70
C PRO A 184 27.95 -10.07 -29.21
N ALA A 185 26.88 -9.45 -29.72
CA ALA A 185 26.76 -9.10 -31.14
C ALA A 185 27.75 -8.00 -31.56
N LEU A 186 27.97 -6.99 -30.72
CA LEU A 186 28.98 -5.95 -30.91
C LEU A 186 30.41 -6.51 -30.77
N ALA A 187 30.65 -7.40 -29.80
CA ALA A 187 31.92 -8.09 -29.66
C ALA A 187 32.23 -8.98 -30.88
N LEU A 188 31.24 -9.71 -31.40
CA LEU A 188 31.37 -10.52 -32.61
C LEU A 188 31.56 -9.66 -33.86
N ALA A 189 30.85 -8.53 -33.98
CA ALA A 189 31.04 -7.59 -35.08
C ALA A 189 32.45 -6.96 -35.05
N ALA A 190 32.96 -6.61 -33.86
CA ALA A 190 34.32 -6.10 -33.69
C ALA A 190 35.38 -7.15 -34.06
N LEU A 191 35.21 -8.40 -33.64
CA LEU A 191 36.10 -9.50 -34.00
C LEU A 191 36.06 -9.83 -35.50
N ALA A 192 34.87 -9.82 -36.11
CA ALA A 192 34.71 -10.01 -37.55
C ALA A 192 35.40 -8.90 -38.35
N GLY A 193 35.24 -7.63 -37.94
CA GLY A 193 35.93 -6.48 -38.52
C GLY A 193 37.46 -6.60 -38.42
N ALA A 194 37.98 -6.99 -37.26
CA ALA A 194 39.42 -7.19 -37.05
C ALA A 194 39.99 -8.35 -37.90
N GLY A 195 39.22 -9.44 -38.05
CA GLY A 195 39.58 -10.57 -38.91
C GLY A 195 39.61 -10.20 -40.40
N TRP A 196 38.65 -9.39 -40.84
CA TRP A 196 38.57 -8.92 -42.23
C TRP A 196 39.71 -7.94 -42.57
N ALA A 197 40.05 -7.05 -41.64
CA ALA A 197 41.20 -6.14 -41.76
C ALA A 197 42.53 -6.90 -41.90
N ARG A 198 42.75 -7.96 -41.09
CA ARG A 198 43.96 -8.79 -41.17
C ARG A 198 44.08 -9.58 -42.49
N ARG A 199 42.95 -10.04 -43.06
CA ARG A 199 42.96 -10.74 -44.36
C ARG A 199 43.30 -9.81 -45.53
N ARG A 200 42.90 -8.54 -45.47
CA ARG A 200 43.25 -7.54 -46.50
C ARG A 200 44.70 -7.04 -46.40
N SER A 201 45.30 -7.04 -45.20
CA SER A 201 46.71 -6.64 -45.03
C SER A 201 47.75 -7.61 -45.62
N GLY A 202 47.33 -8.79 -46.10
CA GLY A 202 48.22 -9.77 -46.75
C GLY A 202 48.60 -9.46 -48.20
N ARG A 203 47.99 -8.46 -48.86
CA ARG A 203 48.29 -8.14 -50.27
C ARG A 203 48.70 -6.70 -50.57
N GLN A 204 48.68 -5.78 -49.61
CA GLN A 204 49.19 -4.42 -49.82
C GLN A 204 49.97 -3.94 -48.59
N ARG A 205 51.24 -4.33 -48.53
CA ARG A 205 52.24 -3.55 -47.80
C ARG A 205 52.52 -2.29 -48.61
N ARG A 206 51.84 -1.20 -48.23
CA ARG A 206 52.30 0.20 -48.15
C ARG A 206 51.14 1.15 -48.41
N ALA A 207 51.05 2.15 -47.54
CA ALA A 207 50.18 3.34 -47.60
C ALA A 207 48.69 3.10 -47.29
N ALA A 208 48.32 3.29 -46.03
CA ALA A 208 47.35 4.32 -45.63
C ALA A 208 47.08 4.17 -44.13
N LEU A 209 47.81 4.96 -43.35
CA LEU A 209 47.57 5.20 -41.94
C LEU A 209 46.66 6.44 -41.87
N ALA A 210 45.35 6.28 -42.10
CA ALA A 210 44.34 7.32 -41.84
C ALA A 210 42.94 6.73 -42.03
N LEU A 211 42.00 7.23 -41.22
CA LEU A 211 40.55 7.05 -41.34
C LEU A 211 39.94 5.72 -40.86
N SER A 212 39.74 5.63 -39.55
CA SER A 212 38.52 5.04 -38.97
C SER A 212 38.36 5.36 -37.47
N LEU A 213 38.45 6.65 -37.13
CA LEU A 213 37.93 7.23 -35.88
C LEU A 213 36.76 8.17 -36.24
N ALA A 214 35.61 7.63 -36.66
CA ALA A 214 34.45 8.49 -36.97
C ALA A 214 33.07 7.81 -36.95
N LEU A 215 32.90 6.60 -36.41
CA LEU A 215 31.58 5.98 -36.26
C LEU A 215 31.38 5.39 -34.87
N ALA A 216 31.39 6.26 -33.87
CA ALA A 216 30.74 6.03 -32.59
C ALA A 216 29.89 7.27 -32.28
N ALA A 217 28.89 7.51 -33.14
CA ALA A 217 27.81 8.41 -32.77
C ALA A 217 26.98 7.70 -31.69
N PRO A 218 26.68 8.33 -30.54
CA PRO A 218 25.68 7.80 -29.65
C PRO A 218 24.33 7.97 -30.35
N LEU A 219 23.72 6.87 -30.80
CA LEU A 219 22.27 6.78 -30.97
C LEU A 219 21.66 6.79 -29.56
N ALA A 220 21.74 7.96 -28.92
CA ALA A 220 20.97 8.27 -27.73
C ALA A 220 19.68 8.95 -28.18
N SER A 221 18.58 8.51 -27.56
CA SER A 221 17.29 9.20 -27.52
C SER A 221 16.38 9.05 -28.74
N GLN A 222 15.68 7.92 -28.81
CA GLN A 222 14.22 7.90 -29.04
C GLN A 222 13.60 6.71 -28.29
N ALA A 223 13.68 6.72 -26.96
CA ALA A 223 12.70 6.01 -26.15
C ALA A 223 11.55 6.98 -25.95
N GLN A 224 10.55 6.84 -26.83
CA GLN A 224 9.29 7.54 -26.76
C GLN A 224 8.61 7.12 -25.45
N THR A 225 8.82 7.89 -24.38
CA THR A 225 7.93 7.86 -23.23
C THR A 225 6.55 8.22 -23.73
N LYS A 226 5.72 7.20 -23.93
CA LYS A 226 4.28 7.40 -23.93
C LYS A 226 3.96 7.82 -22.50
N ALA A 227 4.09 9.11 -22.23
CA ALA A 227 3.61 9.72 -21.01
C ALA A 227 2.16 9.26 -20.89
N ASP A 228 1.83 8.60 -19.78
CA ASP A 228 0.45 8.36 -19.40
C ASP A 228 -0.23 9.72 -19.48
N THR A 229 -1.04 9.85 -20.53
CA THR A 229 -1.79 11.07 -20.76
C THR A 229 -2.68 11.19 -19.53
N PRO A 230 -2.54 12.25 -18.72
CA PRO A 230 -3.32 12.39 -17.50
C PRO A 230 -4.78 12.14 -17.86
N ALA A 231 -5.40 11.17 -17.17
CA ALA A 231 -6.75 10.74 -17.48
C ALA A 231 -7.64 11.97 -17.58
N GLN A 232 -8.19 12.20 -18.76
CA GLN A 232 -8.92 13.43 -19.04
C GLN A 232 -10.14 13.49 -18.11
N PRO A 233 -10.35 14.60 -17.37
CA PRO A 233 -11.45 14.68 -16.43
C PRO A 233 -12.77 14.41 -17.14
N THR A 234 -13.57 13.50 -16.58
CA THR A 234 -14.88 13.14 -17.14
C THR A 234 -15.97 13.85 -16.35
N PRO A 235 -16.82 14.68 -16.97
CA PRO A 235 -17.95 15.28 -16.28
C PRO A 235 -18.86 14.20 -15.69
N ILE A 236 -19.26 14.36 -14.44
CA ILE A 236 -20.25 13.49 -13.80
C ILE A 236 -21.47 14.28 -13.35
N ASP A 237 -22.62 13.62 -13.42
CA ASP A 237 -23.88 14.10 -12.87
C ASP A 237 -24.64 12.90 -12.28
N VAL A 238 -24.63 12.76 -10.96
CA VAL A 238 -25.11 11.57 -10.23
C VAL A 238 -25.91 11.96 -8.99
N ARG A 239 -26.78 11.09 -8.48
CA ARG A 239 -27.53 11.35 -7.24
C ARG A 239 -26.80 10.78 -6.02
N VAL A 240 -26.67 11.57 -4.96
CA VAL A 240 -26.11 11.09 -3.68
C VAL A 240 -27.14 10.23 -2.96
N VAL A 241 -26.76 9.00 -2.61
CA VAL A 241 -27.59 8.02 -1.87
C VAL A 241 -27.19 7.96 -0.41
N GLU A 242 -25.89 8.05 -0.13
CA GLU A 242 -25.33 7.89 1.21
C GLU A 242 -24.07 8.74 1.33
N VAL A 243 -23.76 9.20 2.54
CA VAL A 243 -22.53 9.96 2.82
C VAL A 243 -21.81 9.38 4.02
N ALA A 244 -20.48 9.27 3.92
CA ALA A 244 -19.60 8.77 4.97
C ALA A 244 -18.29 9.58 4.96
N GLY A 245 -18.17 10.55 5.87
CA GLY A 245 -17.02 11.44 5.93
C GLY A 245 -16.83 12.22 4.62
N THR A 246 -15.72 12.01 3.92
CA THR A 246 -15.40 12.67 2.63
C THR A 246 -15.88 11.89 1.40
N ARG A 247 -16.58 10.77 1.61
CA ARG A 247 -17.07 9.88 0.56
C ARG A 247 -18.59 9.98 0.43
N ALA A 248 -19.07 9.91 -0.81
CA ALA A 248 -20.47 9.78 -1.14
C ALA A 248 -20.70 8.48 -1.91
N LYS A 249 -21.71 7.70 -1.52
CA LYS A 249 -22.27 6.67 -2.37
C LYS A 249 -23.21 7.35 -3.34
N VAL A 250 -22.96 7.20 -4.63
CA VAL A 250 -23.74 7.85 -5.68
C VAL A 250 -24.40 6.83 -6.58
N ARG A 251 -25.56 7.19 -7.13
CA ARG A 251 -26.28 6.41 -8.12
C ARG A 251 -26.28 7.16 -9.46
N ALA A 252 -25.76 6.52 -10.49
CA ALA A 252 -25.80 7.02 -11.85
C ALA A 252 -27.20 6.87 -12.48
N GLU A 253 -27.45 7.54 -13.61
CA GLU A 253 -28.74 7.48 -14.31
C GLU A 253 -29.07 6.07 -14.83
N ASP A 254 -28.06 5.25 -15.08
CA ASP A 254 -28.21 3.83 -15.45
C ASP A 254 -28.53 2.91 -14.25
N GLY A 255 -28.66 3.47 -13.04
CA GLY A 255 -28.98 2.75 -11.81
C GLY A 255 -27.78 2.14 -11.09
N ARG A 256 -26.56 2.22 -11.63
CA ARG A 256 -25.36 1.72 -10.95
C ARG A 256 -25.01 2.58 -9.74
N GLU A 257 -24.60 1.92 -8.66
CA GLU A 257 -24.12 2.57 -7.44
C GLU A 257 -22.61 2.38 -7.28
N PHE A 258 -21.92 3.45 -6.91
CA PHE A 258 -20.48 3.41 -6.62
C PHE A 258 -20.09 4.50 -5.63
N TRP A 259 -18.93 4.35 -4.99
CA TRP A 259 -18.39 5.33 -4.06
C TRP A 259 -17.49 6.33 -4.78
N VAL A 260 -17.66 7.62 -4.46
CA VAL A 260 -16.78 8.71 -4.90
C VAL A 260 -16.24 9.49 -3.71
N SER A 261 -15.07 10.11 -3.88
CA SER A 261 -14.49 11.04 -2.89
C SER A 261 -14.57 12.48 -3.41
N VAL A 262 -15.04 13.41 -2.59
CA VAL A 262 -15.30 14.80 -3.00
C VAL A 262 -14.29 15.80 -2.45
N GLY A 263 -13.42 15.40 -1.51
CA GLY A 263 -12.42 16.28 -0.89
C GLY A 263 -12.85 16.77 0.51
N PRO A 264 -13.79 17.73 0.63
CA PRO A 264 -14.29 18.17 1.94
C PRO A 264 -15.23 17.13 2.55
N ALA A 265 -15.37 17.16 3.88
CA ALA A 265 -16.32 16.33 4.60
C ALA A 265 -17.76 16.67 4.17
N LEU A 266 -18.55 15.63 3.94
CA LEU A 266 -19.95 15.72 3.60
C LEU A 266 -20.83 15.60 4.83
N THR A 267 -21.89 16.38 4.82
CA THR A 267 -22.93 16.38 5.84
C THR A 267 -24.17 15.64 5.32
N PRO A 268 -25.00 15.05 6.21
CA PRO A 268 -26.18 14.26 5.80
C PRO A 268 -27.21 15.00 4.93
N ASP A 269 -27.24 16.34 4.95
CA ASP A 269 -28.11 17.15 4.08
C ASP A 269 -27.80 16.98 2.58
N LYS A 270 -26.64 16.40 2.23
CA LYS A 270 -26.27 16.12 0.84
C LYS A 270 -26.94 14.87 0.27
N VAL A 271 -27.50 14.01 1.12
CA VAL A 271 -28.26 12.83 0.67
C VAL A 271 -29.48 13.27 -0.14
N GLY A 272 -29.67 12.67 -1.31
CA GLY A 272 -30.74 13.00 -2.25
C GLY A 272 -30.42 14.12 -3.24
N GLN A 273 -29.37 14.92 -3.02
CA GLN A 273 -28.95 15.99 -3.96
C GLN A 273 -28.26 15.41 -5.20
N ARG A 274 -28.24 16.17 -6.31
CA ARG A 274 -27.39 15.86 -7.47
C ARG A 274 -25.98 16.38 -7.21
N LEU A 275 -24.99 15.51 -7.37
CA LEU A 275 -23.57 15.81 -7.35
C LEU A 275 -23.09 15.98 -8.79
N ARG A 276 -22.52 17.14 -9.09
CA ARG A 276 -21.85 17.46 -10.36
C ARG A 276 -20.40 17.83 -10.13
N GLY A 277 -19.55 17.49 -11.08
CA GLY A 277 -18.13 17.86 -11.06
C GLY A 277 -17.33 17.10 -12.10
N GLU A 278 -16.02 17.13 -11.94
CA GLU A 278 -15.09 16.42 -12.82
C GLU A 278 -14.54 15.18 -12.12
N ALA A 279 -14.94 14.00 -12.58
CA ALA A 279 -14.38 12.74 -12.10
C ALA A 279 -13.00 12.50 -12.69
N VAL A 280 -12.04 12.24 -11.80
CA VAL A 280 -10.69 11.82 -12.13
C VAL A 280 -10.45 10.49 -11.42
N PRO A 281 -10.08 9.42 -12.16
CA PRO A 281 -9.68 8.17 -11.52
C PRO A 281 -8.39 8.40 -10.72
N LYS A 282 -8.38 7.97 -9.45
CA LYS A 282 -7.21 8.03 -8.57
C LYS A 282 -7.07 6.69 -7.85
N GLY A 283 -6.33 5.76 -8.47
CA GLY A 283 -6.29 4.36 -8.03
C GLY A 283 -7.67 3.73 -8.18
N ASP A 284 -8.14 3.06 -7.13
CA ASP A 284 -9.46 2.40 -7.09
C ASP A 284 -10.62 3.34 -6.72
N VAL A 285 -10.33 4.62 -6.48
CA VAL A 285 -11.31 5.62 -6.06
C VAL A 285 -11.51 6.66 -7.17
N ILE A 286 -12.77 7.02 -7.40
CA ILE A 286 -13.11 8.16 -8.26
C ILE A 286 -13.11 9.42 -7.39
N LYS A 287 -12.19 10.34 -7.67
CA LYS A 287 -12.18 11.67 -7.04
C LYS A 287 -13.00 12.63 -7.90
N VAL A 288 -13.88 13.40 -7.27
CA VAL A 288 -14.67 14.45 -7.93
C VAL A 288 -14.03 15.79 -7.60
N ASN A 289 -13.46 16.44 -8.62
CA ASN A 289 -12.95 17.80 -8.50
C ASN A 289 -14.09 18.81 -8.71
N ALA A 290 -13.99 19.94 -8.02
CA ALA A 290 -14.99 21.02 -8.02
C ALA A 290 -16.45 20.51 -7.81
N PRO A 291 -16.71 19.72 -6.74
CA PRO A 291 -18.04 19.16 -6.51
C PRO A 291 -19.05 20.28 -6.25
N THR A 292 -20.15 20.26 -6.99
CA THR A 292 -21.32 21.12 -6.77
C THR A 292 -22.53 20.25 -6.45
N PHE A 293 -23.31 20.68 -5.47
CA PHE A 293 -24.50 19.98 -5.03
C PHE A 293 -25.73 20.85 -5.28
N SER A 294 -26.75 20.28 -5.90
CA SER A 294 -28.03 20.97 -6.12
C SER A 294 -29.19 20.09 -5.70
N ALA A 295 -30.23 20.70 -5.13
CA ALA A 295 -31.51 20.03 -4.95
C ALA A 295 -32.04 19.56 -6.32
N THR A 296 -32.62 18.37 -6.37
CA THR A 296 -33.36 17.91 -7.55
C THR A 296 -34.63 18.69 -7.80
#